data_AF-A0A355V3T6-F1
#
_entry.id   AF-A0A355V3T6-F1
#
_cell.length_a   1.000
_cell.length_b   1.000
_cell.length_c   1.000
_cell.angle_alpha   90.00
_cell.angle_beta   90.00
_cell.angle_gamma   90.00
#
_symmetry.space_group_name_H-M   'P 1'
#
loop_
_entity.id
_entity.type
_entity.pdbx_description
1 polymer ?
#
loop_
_entity_poly.entity_id
_entity_poly.type
_entity_poly.pdbx_seq_one_letter_code
_entity_poly.pdbx_strand_id
1 'polypeptide(L)'
;MKRIAVFASGGGTDFQSVIDANEREKFCEIVYLIASKPDIGAIERAQKHGISTAVFAKADYPDLDMLYTELTYLLNVNRVDYIVLAGWLKIIPESFIKKFEDRIINVHP
;
A
#
# COMPACT_ATOMS: atom_id res chain seq x y z
N MET A 1 12.63 -13.25 2.13
CA MET A 1 11.33 -13.13 1.43
C MET A 1 11.12 -11.67 1.08
N LYS A 2 10.52 -11.34 -0.07
CA LYS A 2 10.32 -9.94 -0.47
C LYS A 2 9.22 -9.29 0.36
N ARG A 3 9.45 -8.06 0.81
CA ARG A 3 8.55 -7.27 1.65
C ARG A 3 7.71 -6.35 0.77
N ILE A 4 6.39 -6.43 0.89
CA ILE A 4 5.48 -5.63 0.06
C ILE A 4 4.58 -4.73 0.90
N ALA A 5 4.32 -3.53 0.39
CA ALA A 5 3.24 -2.69 0.87
C ALA A 5 2.11 -2.68 -0.16
N VAL A 6 0.88 -2.93 0.28
CA VAL A 6 -0.31 -2.91 -0.58
C VAL A 6 -1.04 -1.58 -0.38
N PHE A 7 -1.41 -0.93 -1.47
CA PHE A 7 -2.07 0.38 -1.46
C PHE A 7 -3.53 0.22 -1.88
N ALA A 8 -4.46 0.75 -1.09
CA ALA A 8 -5.90 0.68 -1.39
C ALA A 8 -6.66 1.95 -1.00
N SER A 9 -7.76 2.21 -1.71
CA SER A 9 -8.66 3.34 -1.44
C SER A 9 -10.10 2.95 -1.08
N GLY A 10 -10.43 1.65 -1.08
CA GLY A 10 -11.81 1.16 -0.96
C GLY A 10 -11.95 -0.22 -0.31
N GLY A 11 -12.91 -1.02 -0.80
CA GLY A 11 -13.32 -2.28 -0.16
C GLY A 11 -12.25 -3.38 -0.08
N GLY A 12 -11.16 -3.28 -0.85
CA GLY A 12 -9.98 -4.14 -0.72
C GLY A 12 -10.17 -5.57 -1.23
N THR A 13 -10.99 -5.80 -2.25
CA THR A 13 -11.17 -7.15 -2.83
C THR A 13 -9.87 -7.68 -3.45
N ASP A 14 -9.16 -6.85 -4.22
CA ASP A 14 -7.85 -7.24 -4.78
C ASP A 14 -6.82 -7.47 -3.67
N PHE A 15 -6.84 -6.65 -2.63
CA PHE A 15 -6.00 -6.85 -1.45
C PHE A 15 -6.29 -8.18 -0.76
N GLN A 16 -7.57 -8.57 -0.63
CA GLN A 16 -7.93 -9.88 -0.11
C GLN A 16 -7.36 -11.01 -0.99
N SER A 17 -7.45 -10.88 -2.31
CA SER A 17 -6.87 -11.89 -3.21
C SER A 17 -5.36 -12.04 -3.04
N VAL A 18 -4.63 -10.95 -2.78
CA VAL A 18 -3.19 -10.99 -2.46
C VAL A 18 -2.94 -11.71 -1.13
N ILE A 19 -3.73 -11.41 -0.09
CA ILE A 19 -3.64 -12.11 1.21
C ILE A 19 -3.89 -13.61 1.02
N ASP A 20 -5.01 -13.98 0.41
CA ASP A 20 -5.44 -15.37 0.25
C ASP A 20 -4.40 -16.19 -0.53
N ALA A 21 -3.79 -15.60 -1.57
CA ALA A 21 -2.73 -16.25 -2.32
C ALA A 21 -1.46 -16.42 -1.46
N ASN A 22 -1.08 -15.40 -0.69
CA ASN A 22 0.11 -15.45 0.13
C ASN A 22 -0.03 -16.39 1.34
N GLU A 23 -1.22 -16.59 1.88
CA GLU A 23 -1.47 -17.59 2.94
C GLU A 23 -1.29 -19.02 2.43
N ARG A 24 -1.62 -19.28 1.15
CA ARG A 24 -1.43 -20.59 0.51
C ARG A 24 0.02 -20.88 0.16
N GLU A 25 0.71 -19.92 -0.46
CA GLU A 25 2.02 -20.16 -1.08
C GLU A 25 3.21 -19.49 -0.36
N LYS A 26 2.94 -18.53 0.54
CA LYS A 26 3.94 -17.78 1.30
C LYS A 26 5.08 -17.23 0.43
N PHE A 27 4.73 -16.55 -0.66
CA PHE A 27 5.69 -16.01 -1.63
C PHE A 27 6.22 -14.61 -1.25
N CYS A 28 5.56 -13.89 -0.35
CA CYS A 28 5.97 -12.56 0.10
C CYS A 28 5.62 -12.29 1.58
N GLU A 29 6.16 -11.20 2.11
CA GLU A 29 5.78 -10.64 3.41
C GLU A 29 4.95 -9.37 3.18
N ILE A 30 3.66 -9.40 3.51
CA ILE A 30 2.79 -8.22 3.42
C ILE A 30 3.00 -7.39 4.68
N VAL A 31 3.82 -6.35 4.59
CA VAL A 31 4.25 -5.60 5.79
C VAL A 31 3.27 -4.49 6.15
N TYR A 32 2.63 -3.89 5.15
CA TYR A 32 1.69 -2.78 5.34
C TYR A 32 0.56 -2.82 4.34
N LEU A 33 -0.62 -2.46 4.81
CA LEU A 33 -1.65 -1.83 3.99
C LEU A 33 -1.56 -0.30 4.15
N ILE A 34 -1.41 0.40 3.04
CA ILE A 34 -1.49 1.86 2.95
C ILE A 34 -2.88 2.24 2.44
N ALA A 35 -3.64 2.94 3.28
CA ALA A 35 -5.00 3.36 2.98
C ALA A 35 -5.03 4.85 2.61
N SER A 36 -5.71 5.23 1.51
CA SER A 36 -5.79 6.65 1.11
C SER A 36 -6.78 7.49 1.92
N LYS A 37 -7.54 6.86 2.82
CA LYS A 37 -8.56 7.47 3.69
C LYS A 37 -8.91 6.48 4.82
N PRO A 38 -9.44 6.96 5.97
CA PRO A 38 -9.93 6.09 7.02
C PRO A 38 -11.19 5.32 6.57
N ASP A 39 -11.63 4.39 7.42
CA ASP A 39 -12.92 3.70 7.31
C ASP A 39 -13.17 3.00 5.96
N ILE A 40 -12.14 2.32 5.44
CA ILE A 40 -12.25 1.48 4.24
C ILE A 40 -12.21 0.00 4.59
N GLY A 41 -12.95 -0.82 3.84
CA GLY A 41 -13.00 -2.27 4.04
C GLY A 41 -11.63 -2.96 3.96
N ALA A 42 -10.68 -2.40 3.20
CA ALA A 42 -9.31 -2.92 3.19
C ALA A 42 -8.64 -2.91 4.58
N ILE A 43 -8.89 -1.89 5.41
CA ILE A 43 -8.30 -1.78 6.77
C ILE A 43 -8.80 -2.93 7.64
N GLU A 44 -10.10 -3.22 7.62
CA GLU A 44 -10.66 -4.34 8.37
C GLU A 44 -10.06 -5.68 7.93
N ARG A 45 -9.82 -5.85 6.63
CA ARG A 45 -9.15 -7.05 6.09
C ARG A 45 -7.72 -7.16 6.63
N ALA A 46 -6.93 -6.09 6.56
CA ALA A 46 -5.57 -6.10 7.09
C ALA A 46 -5.54 -6.48 8.58
N GLN A 47 -6.42 -5.87 9.39
CA GLN A 47 -6.52 -6.14 10.82
C GLN A 47 -6.86 -7.61 11.13
N LYS A 48 -7.81 -8.20 10.39
CA LYS A 48 -8.18 -9.63 10.55
C LYS A 48 -7.02 -10.58 10.30
N HIS A 49 -6.08 -10.20 9.45
CA HIS A 49 -4.90 -11.00 9.10
C HIS A 49 -3.62 -10.52 9.81
N GLY A 50 -3.72 -9.62 10.80
CA GLY A 50 -2.58 -9.13 11.57
C GLY A 50 -1.58 -8.28 10.76
N ILE A 51 -2.02 -7.70 9.64
CA ILE A 51 -1.19 -6.84 8.78
C ILE A 51 -1.27 -5.40 9.30
N SER A 52 -0.12 -4.74 9.42
CA SER A 52 -0.06 -3.35 9.87
C SER A 52 -0.75 -2.42 8.88
N THR A 53 -1.42 -1.38 9.36
CA THR A 53 -2.13 -0.39 8.53
C THR A 53 -1.58 1.00 8.79
N ALA A 54 -1.53 1.83 7.75
CA ALA A 54 -1.28 3.26 7.87
C ALA A 54 -2.20 4.04 6.94
N VAL A 55 -2.78 5.12 7.45
CA VAL A 55 -3.69 5.99 6.68
C VAL A 55 -2.93 7.23 6.22
N PHE A 56 -2.91 7.44 4.91
CA PHE A 56 -2.36 8.63 4.26
C PHE A 56 -3.50 9.35 3.53
N ALA A 57 -4.33 10.06 4.29
CA ALA A 57 -5.43 10.83 3.72
C ALA A 57 -4.94 12.20 3.25
N LYS A 58 -5.29 12.60 2.03
CA LYS A 58 -4.89 13.91 1.46
C LYS A 58 -5.26 15.10 2.36
N ALA A 59 -6.34 14.99 3.13
CA ALA A 59 -6.79 16.05 4.03
C ALA A 59 -5.84 16.31 5.22
N ASP A 60 -4.98 15.35 5.56
CA ASP A 60 -4.06 15.44 6.70
C ASP A 60 -2.73 16.12 6.32
N TYR A 61 -2.54 16.48 5.05
CA TYR A 61 -1.30 17.04 4.53
C TYR A 61 -1.55 18.36 3.80
N PRO A 62 -0.63 19.33 3.90
CA PRO A 62 -0.77 20.62 3.21
C PRO A 62 -0.70 20.47 1.69
N ASP A 63 0.06 19.48 1.19
CA ASP A 63 0.21 19.18 -0.22
C ASP A 63 0.54 17.69 -0.45
N LEU A 64 0.57 17.28 -1.72
CA LEU A 64 0.90 15.90 -2.08
C LEU A 64 2.38 15.59 -1.87
N ASP A 65 3.28 16.57 -1.97
CA ASP A 65 4.71 16.33 -1.86
C ASP A 65 5.09 15.95 -0.42
N MET A 66 4.50 16.59 0.59
CA MET A 66 4.66 16.20 1.99
C MET A 66 4.09 14.81 2.26
N LEU A 67 2.89 14.50 1.76
CA LEU A 67 2.27 13.18 1.92
C LEU A 67 3.17 12.08 1.38
N TYR A 68 3.65 12.22 0.13
CA TYR A 68 4.48 11.20 -0.49
C TYR A 68 5.91 11.18 0.07
N THR A 69 6.40 12.28 0.67
CA THR A 69 7.67 12.30 1.41
C THR A 69 7.58 11.44 2.68
N GLU A 70 6.56 11.66 3.50
CA GLU A 70 6.30 10.86 4.71
C GLU A 70 6.01 9.38 4.36
N LEU A 71 5.24 9.14 3.30
CA LEU A 71 4.99 7.80 2.81
C LEU A 71 6.29 7.11 2.36
N THR A 72 7.16 7.82 1.63
CA THR A 72 8.47 7.28 1.25
C THR A 72 9.31 6.93 2.47
N TYR A 73 9.32 7.80 3.48
CA TYR A 73 10.03 7.54 4.74
C TYR A 73 9.52 6.26 5.41
N LEU A 74 8.19 6.13 5.59
CA LEU A 74 7.56 4.95 6.17
C LEU A 74 7.93 3.66 5.42
N LEU A 75 7.86 3.66 4.09
CA LEU A 75 8.20 2.50 3.27
C LEU A 75 9.69 2.12 3.40
N ASN A 76 10.58 3.11 3.43
CA ASN A 76 12.02 2.88 3.54
C ASN A 76 12.43 2.34 4.91
N VAL A 77 11.94 2.92 6.01
CA VAL A 77 12.28 2.43 7.36
C VAL A 77 11.76 1.02 7.61
N ASN A 78 10.66 0.65 6.95
CA ASN A 78 10.09 -0.70 6.98
C ASN A 78 10.67 -1.65 5.93
N ARG A 79 11.68 -1.21 5.17
CA ARG A 79 12.41 -1.99 4.15
C ARG A 79 11.47 -2.62 3.11
N VAL A 80 10.53 -1.85 2.59
CA VAL A 80 9.62 -2.31 1.54
C VAL A 80 10.39 -2.52 0.23
N ASP A 81 10.30 -3.72 -0.32
CA ASP A 81 10.88 -4.08 -1.63
C ASP A 81 9.95 -3.68 -2.78
N TYR A 82 8.65 -3.94 -2.67
CA TYR A 82 7.66 -3.68 -3.72
C TYR A 82 6.40 -2.97 -3.20
N ILE A 83 5.82 -2.14 -4.05
CA ILE A 83 4.54 -1.48 -3.83
C ILE A 83 3.52 -2.13 -4.77
N VAL A 84 2.42 -2.63 -4.21
CA VAL A 84 1.33 -3.24 -4.97
C VAL A 84 0.10 -2.35 -4.87
N LEU A 85 -0.31 -1.74 -5.98
CA LEU A 85 -1.51 -0.92 -6.06
C LEU A 85 -2.72 -1.83 -6.32
N ALA A 86 -3.58 -1.98 -5.32
CA ALA A 86 -4.75 -2.87 -5.31
C ALA A 86 -6.01 -2.04 -5.05
N GLY A 87 -6.46 -1.33 -6.10
CA GLY A 87 -7.55 -0.36 -6.00
C GLY A 87 -7.12 0.99 -5.40
N TRP A 88 -5.91 1.46 -5.74
CA TRP A 88 -5.43 2.80 -5.39
C TRP A 88 -5.97 3.84 -6.37
N LEU A 89 -6.72 4.83 -5.87
CA LEU A 89 -7.45 5.79 -6.70
C LEU A 89 -6.76 7.16 -6.81
N LYS A 90 -5.51 7.29 -6.34
CA LYS A 90 -4.77 8.55 -6.37
C LYS A 90 -3.67 8.49 -7.42
N ILE A 91 -3.53 9.56 -8.19
CA ILE A 91 -2.37 9.74 -9.07
C ILE A 91 -1.11 9.81 -8.19
N ILE A 92 -0.11 9.01 -8.54
CA ILE A 92 1.18 8.96 -7.85
C ILE A 92 2.11 9.99 -8.51
N PRO A 93 2.74 10.90 -7.75
CA PRO A 93 3.70 11.86 -8.28
C PRO A 93 4.90 11.16 -8.94
N GLU A 94 5.41 11.76 -10.01
CA GLU A 94 6.62 11.30 -10.70
C GLU A 94 7.83 11.19 -9.75
N SER A 95 7.94 12.12 -8.79
CA SER A 95 8.99 12.13 -7.77
C SER A 95 8.96 10.88 -6.88
N PHE A 96 7.78 10.32 -6.61
CA PHE A 96 7.62 9.08 -5.87
C PHE A 96 7.92 7.86 -6.75
N ILE A 97 7.41 7.85 -8.00
CA ILE A 97 7.66 6.78 -8.97
C ILE A 97 9.17 6.59 -9.17
N LYS A 98 9.93 7.67 -9.37
CA LYS A 98 11.41 7.61 -9.54
C LYS A 98 12.13 6.98 -8.35
N LYS A 99 11.64 7.19 -7.11
CA LYS A 99 12.26 6.58 -5.91
C LYS A 99 12.01 5.07 -5.86
N PHE A 100 10.90 4.60 -6.43
CA PHE A 100 10.50 3.19 -6.46
C PHE A 100 10.47 2.65 -7.89
N GLU A 101 11.39 3.10 -8.74
CA GLU A 101 11.53 2.65 -10.12
C GLU A 101 11.63 1.12 -10.17
N ASP A 102 10.91 0.51 -11.11
CA ASP A 102 10.74 -0.94 -11.28
C ASP A 102 10.21 -1.73 -10.06
N ARG A 103 9.69 -1.01 -9.05
CA ARG A 103 9.19 -1.60 -7.79
C ARG A 103 7.72 -1.33 -7.51
N ILE A 104 7.00 -0.71 -8.45
CA ILE A 104 5.56 -0.46 -8.35
C ILE A 104 4.82 -1.37 -9.34
N ILE A 105 3.88 -2.16 -8.84
CA ILE A 105 3.02 -3.03 -9.63
C ILE A 105 1.58 -2.54 -9.45
N ASN A 106 0.85 -2.37 -10.56
CA ASN A 106 -0.54 -1.96 -10.55
C ASN A 106 -1.41 -2.99 -11.25
N VAL A 107 -2.56 -3.31 -10.66
CA VAL A 107 -3.64 -4.02 -11.36
C VAL A 107 -4.61 -2.98 -11.95
N HIS A 108 -4.89 -3.09 -13.25
CA HIS A 108 -5.87 -2.25 -13.95
C HIS A 108 -6.80 -3.18 -14.74
N PRO A 109 -8.13 -2.96 -14.74
CA PRO A 109 -9.05 -3.71 -15.60
C PRO A 109 -8.81 -3.46 -17.09
#